data_AF-A0A963NWE6-F1
#
_entry.id   AF-A0A963NWE6-F1
#
_cell.length_a   1.000
_cell.length_b   1.000
_cell.length_c   1.000
_cell.angle_alpha   90.00
_cell.angle_beta   90.00
_cell.angle_gamma   90.00
#
_symmetry.space_group_name_H-M   'P 1'
#
loop_
_entity.id
_entity.type
_entity.pdbx_description
1 polymer ?
#
loop_
_entity_poly.entity_id
_entity_poly.type
_entity_poly.pdbx_seq_one_letter_code
_entity_poly.pdbx_strand_id
1 'polypeptide(L)'
;MTAMADPGPKTESGRPTEARPVFDWADPFRLGDQLDESERLIRDAAADYCQNGLMPRVLEANRHEVFDQEIMTELGALGFLGSTLPEAYGGADASYVAYGLIAREVERVDSGYRSAMSVQSSLVMHPIHAYGDEAQRRKFLPKLAKGELVGCFG
;
A
#
# COMPACT_ATOMS: atom_id res chain seq x y z
N MET A 1 73.46 15.92 -37.84
CA MET A 1 72.76 14.91 -37.01
C MET A 1 72.01 15.64 -35.92
N THR A 2 70.71 15.83 -36.11
CA THR A 2 69.83 16.53 -35.16
C THR A 2 69.35 15.51 -34.14
N ALA A 3 69.63 15.72 -32.85
CA ALA A 3 69.10 14.88 -31.79
C ALA A 3 67.60 15.17 -31.61
N MET A 4 66.76 14.16 -31.83
CA MET A 4 65.33 14.20 -31.48
C MET A 4 65.19 14.03 -29.97
N ALA A 5 64.45 14.94 -29.33
CA ALA A 5 64.07 14.83 -27.92
C ALA A 5 63.00 13.75 -27.74
N ASP A 6 63.20 12.91 -26.72
CA ASP A 6 62.29 11.83 -26.32
C ASP A 6 61.07 12.44 -25.57
N PRO A 7 59.82 12.21 -26.01
CA PRO A 7 58.66 12.73 -25.32
C PRO A 7 58.39 11.90 -24.05
N GLY A 8 58.53 12.56 -22.89
CA GLY A 8 58.25 11.95 -21.59
C GLY A 8 56.84 11.33 -21.47
N PRO A 9 56.62 10.46 -20.46
CA PRO A 9 55.41 9.66 -20.35
C PRO A 9 54.17 10.54 -20.18
N LYS A 10 53.16 10.31 -21.04
CA LYS A 10 51.85 10.94 -20.91
C LYS A 10 51.17 10.41 -19.66
N THR A 11 50.94 11.28 -18.68
CA THR A 11 50.08 10.99 -17.53
C THR A 11 48.65 10.79 -18.03
N GLU A 12 48.16 9.55 -18.04
CA GLU A 12 46.75 9.25 -18.24
C GLU A 12 45.97 9.76 -17.02
N SER A 13 45.15 10.80 -17.23
CA SER A 13 44.18 11.26 -16.25
C SER A 13 43.16 10.13 -16.01
N GLY A 14 43.21 9.51 -14.83
CA GLY A 14 42.31 8.44 -14.44
C GLY A 14 40.84 8.85 -14.59
N ARG A 15 40.08 8.05 -15.34
CA ARG A 15 38.61 8.20 -15.40
C ARG A 15 38.03 8.03 -13.99
N PRO A 16 37.06 8.87 -13.56
CA PRO A 16 36.33 8.62 -12.33
C PRO A 16 35.72 7.23 -12.40
N THR A 17 35.97 6.40 -11.41
CA THR A 17 35.34 5.08 -11.30
C THR A 17 33.87 5.31 -10.98
N GLU A 18 33.00 5.33 -12.00
CA GLU A 18 31.57 5.34 -11.78
C GLU A 18 31.18 4.09 -10.96
N ALA A 19 30.48 4.30 -9.86
CA ALA A 19 30.01 3.21 -9.01
C ALA A 19 29.09 2.30 -9.83
N ARG A 20 29.29 0.98 -9.73
CA ARG A 20 28.41 0.02 -10.40
C ARG A 20 26.97 0.20 -9.90
N PRO A 21 25.97 0.16 -10.80
CA PRO A 21 24.57 0.22 -10.39
C PRO A 21 24.27 -0.97 -9.47
N VAL A 22 23.66 -0.68 -8.31
CA VAL A 22 23.23 -1.70 -7.36
C VAL A 22 21.93 -2.32 -7.87
N PHE A 23 21.92 -3.64 -8.07
CA PHE A 23 20.71 -4.39 -8.41
C PHE A 23 20.03 -4.87 -7.11
N ASP A 24 18.72 -4.64 -7.02
CA ASP A 24 17.89 -5.14 -5.94
C ASP A 24 16.97 -6.24 -6.47
N TRP A 25 17.13 -7.46 -5.96
CA TRP A 25 16.34 -8.60 -6.41
C TRP A 25 14.89 -8.56 -5.91
N ALA A 26 14.63 -7.86 -4.81
CA ALA A 26 13.30 -7.73 -4.23
C ALA A 26 12.47 -6.63 -4.92
N ASP A 27 13.13 -5.68 -5.57
CA ASP A 27 12.52 -4.66 -6.41
C ASP A 27 13.32 -4.39 -7.71
N PRO A 28 13.35 -5.35 -8.66
CA PRO A 28 14.19 -5.28 -9.86
C PRO A 28 13.94 -4.07 -10.75
N PHE A 29 12.71 -3.55 -10.74
CA PHE A 29 12.29 -2.40 -11.55
C PHE A 29 12.03 -1.13 -10.74
N ARG A 30 12.47 -1.11 -9.47
CA ARG A 30 12.39 0.06 -8.60
C ARG A 30 10.96 0.62 -8.51
N LEU A 31 9.98 -0.25 -8.28
CA LEU A 31 8.60 0.16 -7.99
C LEU A 31 8.58 1.22 -6.89
N GLY A 32 9.41 1.08 -5.87
CA GLY A 32 9.52 2.08 -4.79
C GLY A 32 9.84 3.49 -5.28
N ASP A 33 10.63 3.63 -6.34
CA ASP A 33 11.02 4.93 -6.93
C ASP A 33 9.90 5.52 -7.82
N GLN A 34 8.96 4.69 -8.26
CA GLN A 34 7.82 5.09 -9.11
C GLN A 34 6.62 5.60 -8.31
N LEU A 35 6.57 5.32 -7.01
CA LEU A 35 5.52 5.77 -6.11
C LEU A 35 5.75 7.22 -5.68
N ASP A 36 4.70 7.95 -5.35
CA ASP A 36 4.84 9.22 -4.65
C ASP A 36 5.12 9.02 -3.14
N GLU A 37 5.36 10.12 -2.42
CA GLU A 37 5.64 10.08 -0.98
C GLU A 37 4.46 9.54 -0.17
N SER A 38 3.23 9.94 -0.51
CA SER A 38 2.02 9.51 0.17
C SER A 38 1.75 8.02 -0.04
N GLU A 39 1.94 7.52 -1.25
CA GLU A 39 1.81 6.10 -1.61
C GLU A 39 2.85 5.23 -0.88
N ARG A 40 4.09 5.69 -0.77
CA ARG A 40 5.13 5.01 0.04
C ARG A 40 4.75 4.97 1.51
N LEU A 41 4.30 6.09 2.07
CA LEU A 41 3.90 6.17 3.48
C LEU A 41 2.71 5.24 3.77
N ILE A 42 1.70 5.21 2.90
CA ILE A 42 0.54 4.33 3.03
C ILE A 42 0.96 2.86 2.95
N ARG A 43 1.81 2.50 1.99
CA ARG A 43 2.36 1.14 1.89
C ARG A 43 3.08 0.73 3.17
N ASP A 44 3.94 1.60 3.70
CA ASP A 44 4.76 1.29 4.87
C ASP A 44 3.88 1.16 6.13
N ALA A 45 2.89 2.05 6.31
CA ALA A 45 1.90 1.93 7.37
C ALA A 45 1.08 0.64 7.26
N ALA A 46 0.68 0.25 6.05
CA ALA A 46 -0.02 -1.01 5.82
C ALA A 46 0.85 -2.22 6.14
N ALA A 47 2.11 -2.22 5.70
CA ALA A 47 3.07 -3.27 6.00
C ALA A 47 3.28 -3.42 7.52
N ASP A 48 3.49 -2.32 8.24
CA ASP A 48 3.70 -2.31 9.68
C ASP A 48 2.50 -2.87 10.44
N TYR A 49 1.28 -2.44 10.10
CA TYR A 49 0.06 -3.00 10.70
C TYR A 49 -0.11 -4.49 10.34
N CYS A 50 0.14 -4.88 9.09
CA CYS A 50 -0.02 -6.27 8.68
C CYS A 50 0.94 -7.21 9.43
N GLN A 51 2.20 -6.81 9.62
CA GLN A 51 3.17 -7.64 10.34
C GLN A 51 2.92 -7.70 11.86
N ASN A 52 2.47 -6.60 12.47
CA ASN A 52 2.30 -6.53 13.93
C ASN A 52 0.87 -6.88 14.39
N GLY A 53 -0.14 -6.55 13.58
CA GLY A 53 -1.56 -6.70 13.88
C GLY A 53 -2.18 -7.98 13.33
N LEU A 54 -1.88 -8.34 12.07
CA LEU A 54 -2.52 -9.48 11.38
C LEU A 54 -1.71 -10.77 11.45
N MET A 55 -0.40 -10.70 11.18
CA MET A 55 0.48 -11.88 11.10
C MET A 55 0.44 -12.76 12.37
N PRO A 56 0.37 -12.22 13.61
CA PRO A 56 0.27 -13.06 14.80
C PRO A 56 -1.07 -13.83 14.91
N ARG A 57 -2.13 -13.36 14.23
CA ARG A 57 -3.49 -13.93 14.33
C ARG A 57 -3.73 -15.04 13.30
N VAL A 58 -3.11 -14.94 12.13
CA VAL A 58 -3.49 -15.71 10.93
C VAL A 58 -3.46 -17.23 11.11
N LEU A 59 -2.47 -17.77 11.83
CA LEU A 59 -2.30 -19.22 11.95
C LEU A 59 -3.50 -19.88 12.62
N GLU A 60 -3.91 -19.34 13.77
CA GLU A 60 -5.03 -19.88 14.54
C GLU A 60 -6.37 -19.47 13.94
N ALA A 61 -6.49 -18.23 13.44
CA ALA A 61 -7.67 -17.76 12.73
C ALA A 61 -8.04 -18.66 11.54
N ASN A 62 -7.06 -18.96 10.67
CA ASN A 62 -7.28 -19.83 9.52
C ASN A 62 -7.53 -21.30 9.94
N ARG A 63 -6.77 -21.82 10.91
CA ARG A 63 -6.92 -23.22 11.39
C ARG A 63 -8.31 -23.48 11.97
N HIS A 64 -8.88 -22.49 12.63
CA HIS A 64 -10.15 -22.61 13.35
C HIS A 64 -11.33 -21.91 12.68
N GLU A 65 -11.13 -21.40 11.45
CA GLU A 65 -12.18 -20.72 10.67
C GLU A 65 -12.82 -19.54 11.41
N VAL A 66 -12.00 -18.78 12.15
CA VAL A 66 -12.45 -17.63 12.94
C VAL A 66 -11.97 -16.33 12.30
N PHE A 67 -12.90 -15.42 12.05
CA PHE A 67 -12.59 -14.04 11.70
C PHE A 67 -12.82 -13.11 12.90
N ASP A 68 -11.76 -12.44 13.32
CA ASP A 68 -11.82 -11.43 14.37
C ASP A 68 -12.37 -10.10 13.81
N GLN A 69 -13.52 -9.67 14.31
CA GLN A 69 -14.19 -8.47 13.84
C GLN A 69 -13.41 -7.18 14.16
N GLU A 70 -12.55 -7.19 15.18
CA GLU A 70 -11.75 -6.02 15.56
C GLU A 70 -10.81 -5.58 14.42
N ILE A 71 -10.41 -6.52 13.54
CA ILE A 71 -9.62 -6.23 12.34
C ILE A 71 -10.31 -5.15 11.49
N MET A 72 -11.63 -5.16 11.37
CA MET A 72 -12.35 -4.16 10.56
C MET A 72 -12.27 -2.77 11.20
N THR A 73 -12.38 -2.69 12.52
CA THR A 73 -12.26 -1.42 13.25
C THR A 73 -10.83 -0.88 13.21
N GLU A 74 -9.83 -1.77 13.33
CA GLU A 74 -8.41 -1.42 13.21
C GLU A 74 -8.07 -0.88 11.80
N LEU A 75 -8.51 -1.57 10.74
CA LEU A 75 -8.36 -1.10 9.36
C LEU A 75 -9.07 0.25 9.15
N GLY A 76 -10.23 0.47 9.76
CA GLY A 76 -10.94 1.74 9.70
C GLY A 76 -10.21 2.87 10.41
N ALA A 77 -9.61 2.61 11.57
CA ALA A 77 -8.81 3.58 12.32
C ALA A 77 -7.56 4.03 11.55
N LEU A 78 -7.01 3.16 10.68
CA LEU A 78 -5.89 3.45 9.79
C LEU A 78 -6.31 4.16 8.48
N GLY A 79 -7.61 4.30 8.22
CA GLY A 79 -8.12 4.88 6.97
C GLY A 79 -8.03 3.94 5.76
N PHE A 80 -7.91 2.63 5.98
CA PHE A 80 -7.76 1.64 4.91
C PHE A 80 -9.10 1.18 4.32
N LEU A 81 -10.22 1.40 5.02
CA LEU A 81 -11.56 1.08 4.53
C LEU A 81 -12.10 2.22 3.68
N GLY A 82 -12.38 1.94 2.39
CA GLY A 82 -12.84 2.95 1.44
C GLY A 82 -11.84 4.08 1.23
N SER A 83 -10.54 3.77 1.26
CA SER A 83 -9.45 4.75 1.20
C SER A 83 -9.52 5.71 0.01
N THR A 84 -10.07 5.27 -1.12
CA THR A 84 -10.26 6.11 -2.33
C THR A 84 -11.48 7.04 -2.27
N LEU A 85 -12.28 6.99 -1.20
CA LEU A 85 -13.47 7.83 -1.06
C LEU A 85 -13.13 9.18 -0.41
N PRO A 86 -13.98 10.20 -0.62
CA PRO A 86 -13.75 11.52 -0.04
C PRO A 86 -13.69 11.54 1.49
N GLU A 87 -12.81 12.37 2.03
CA GLU A 87 -12.71 12.67 3.47
C GLU A 87 -14.05 13.14 4.05
N ALA A 88 -14.86 13.85 3.26
CA ALA A 88 -16.19 14.31 3.65
C ALA A 88 -17.15 13.17 4.09
N TYR A 89 -16.85 11.93 3.70
CA TYR A 89 -17.58 10.72 4.08
C TYR A 89 -16.76 9.78 4.96
N GLY A 90 -15.58 10.21 5.43
CA GLY A 90 -14.67 9.44 6.27
C GLY A 90 -13.64 8.59 5.52
N GLY A 91 -13.55 8.70 4.19
CA GLY A 91 -12.45 8.10 3.41
C GLY A 91 -11.15 8.89 3.56
N ALA A 92 -10.13 8.53 2.76
CA ALA A 92 -8.80 9.12 2.84
C ALA A 92 -8.36 9.86 1.56
N ASP A 93 -9.25 10.01 0.56
CA ASP A 93 -8.93 10.59 -0.76
C ASP A 93 -7.66 10.00 -1.41
N ALA A 94 -7.34 8.74 -1.08
CA ALA A 94 -6.14 8.07 -1.53
C ALA A 94 -6.23 7.67 -3.01
N SER A 95 -5.07 7.57 -3.67
CA SER A 95 -5.01 7.08 -5.05
C SER A 95 -5.43 5.61 -5.14
N TYR A 96 -5.88 5.18 -6.34
CA TYR A 96 -6.12 3.75 -6.58
C TYR A 96 -4.83 2.91 -6.49
N VAL A 97 -3.66 3.52 -6.74
CA VAL A 97 -2.36 2.87 -6.52
C VAL A 97 -2.15 2.62 -5.02
N ALA A 98 -2.41 3.62 -4.17
CA ALA A 98 -2.39 3.44 -2.72
C ALA A 98 -3.36 2.35 -2.24
N TYR A 99 -4.59 2.29 -2.76
CA TYR A 99 -5.51 1.19 -2.47
C TYR A 99 -4.94 -0.17 -2.87
N GLY A 100 -4.31 -0.27 -4.04
CA GLY A 100 -3.62 -1.49 -4.49
C GLY A 100 -2.45 -1.89 -3.58
N LEU A 101 -1.68 -0.91 -3.08
CA LEU A 101 -0.58 -1.13 -2.15
C LEU A 101 -1.07 -1.64 -0.79
N ILE A 102 -2.15 -1.07 -0.25
CA ILE A 102 -2.79 -1.58 0.98
C ILE A 102 -3.23 -3.03 0.76
N ALA A 103 -3.94 -3.31 -0.33
CA ALA A 103 -4.40 -4.66 -0.64
C ALA A 103 -3.24 -5.66 -0.77
N ARG A 104 -2.13 -5.25 -1.41
CA ARG A 104 -0.90 -6.06 -1.53
C ARG A 104 -0.31 -6.41 -0.16
N GLU A 105 -0.25 -5.47 0.78
CA GLU A 105 0.32 -5.73 2.10
C GLU A 105 -0.61 -6.56 3.00
N VAL A 106 -1.93 -6.35 2.92
CA VAL A 106 -2.91 -7.19 3.64
C VAL A 106 -2.89 -8.63 3.12
N GLU A 107 -2.87 -8.81 1.80
CA GLU A 107 -2.84 -10.15 1.19
C GLU A 107 -1.48 -10.86 1.34
N ARG A 108 -0.40 -10.12 1.59
CA ARG A 108 0.87 -10.71 1.99
C ARG A 108 0.73 -11.56 3.27
N VAL A 109 -0.23 -11.21 4.13
CA VAL A 109 -0.58 -12.01 5.31
C VAL A 109 -1.62 -13.07 4.96
N ASP A 110 -2.79 -12.66 4.45
CA ASP A 110 -3.88 -13.59 4.15
C ASP A 110 -4.91 -13.02 3.15
N SER A 111 -5.37 -13.87 2.24
CA SER A 111 -6.40 -13.51 1.25
C SER A 111 -7.79 -13.31 1.87
N GLY A 112 -8.11 -13.96 2.99
CA GLY A 112 -9.36 -13.77 3.73
C GLY A 112 -9.47 -12.36 4.32
N TYR A 113 -8.40 -11.84 4.93
CA TYR A 113 -8.36 -10.47 5.42
C TYR A 113 -8.51 -9.44 4.29
N ARG A 114 -7.76 -9.62 3.19
CA ARG A 114 -7.91 -8.75 2.01
C ARG A 114 -9.31 -8.85 1.41
N SER A 115 -9.96 -10.02 1.47
CA SER A 115 -11.35 -10.20 0.98
C SER A 115 -12.35 -9.39 1.79
N ALA A 116 -12.26 -9.42 3.12
CA ALA A 116 -13.10 -8.59 3.99
C ALA A 116 -12.93 -7.10 3.69
N MET A 117 -11.68 -6.63 3.55
CA MET A 117 -11.37 -5.25 3.16
C MET A 117 -11.92 -4.87 1.78
N SER A 118 -11.78 -5.75 0.78
CA SER A 118 -12.32 -5.54 -0.57
C SER A 118 -13.83 -5.46 -0.59
N VAL A 119 -14.53 -6.35 0.12
CA VAL A 119 -16.00 -6.31 0.22
C VAL A 119 -16.44 -4.99 0.81
N GLN A 120 -15.87 -4.60 1.96
CA GLN A 120 -16.21 -3.35 2.63
C GLN A 120 -15.99 -2.13 1.72
N SER A 121 -14.80 -2.04 1.10
CA SER A 121 -14.42 -0.85 0.33
C SER A 121 -15.09 -0.80 -1.04
N SER A 122 -14.94 -1.86 -1.84
CA SER A 122 -15.31 -1.85 -3.26
C SER A 122 -16.71 -2.39 -3.53
N LEU A 123 -17.25 -3.24 -2.66
CA LEU A 123 -18.58 -3.86 -2.88
C LEU A 123 -19.67 -3.24 -2.01
N VAL A 124 -19.33 -2.51 -0.96
CA VAL A 124 -20.30 -1.84 -0.08
C VAL A 124 -20.16 -0.33 -0.15
N MET A 125 -19.01 0.21 0.25
CA MET A 125 -18.82 1.66 0.35
C MET A 125 -18.84 2.31 -1.04
N HIS A 126 -18.17 1.72 -2.03
CA HIS A 126 -18.16 2.25 -3.40
C HIS A 126 -19.57 2.37 -4.01
N PRO A 127 -20.44 1.34 -4.04
CA PRO A 127 -21.78 1.51 -4.61
C PRO A 127 -22.67 2.48 -3.82
N ILE A 128 -22.55 2.56 -2.49
CA ILE A 128 -23.23 3.62 -1.71
C ILE A 128 -22.74 5.00 -2.14
N HIS A 129 -21.43 5.17 -2.33
CA HIS A 129 -20.85 6.43 -2.78
C HIS A 129 -21.21 6.78 -4.23
N ALA A 130 -21.20 5.81 -5.15
CA ALA A 130 -21.42 6.06 -6.58
C ALA A 130 -22.91 6.17 -6.94
N TYR A 131 -23.76 5.37 -6.30
CA TYR A 131 -25.15 5.18 -6.72
C TYR A 131 -26.18 5.55 -5.65
N GLY A 132 -25.75 5.78 -4.41
CA GLY A 132 -26.64 6.23 -3.35
C GLY A 132 -27.07 7.68 -3.51
N ASP A 133 -28.08 8.08 -2.74
CA ASP A 133 -28.40 9.50 -2.50
C ASP A 133 -27.52 10.09 -1.38
N GLU A 134 -27.59 11.41 -1.19
CA GLU A 134 -26.77 12.08 -0.16
C GLU A 134 -27.14 11.66 1.26
N ALA A 135 -28.42 11.34 1.52
CA ALA A 135 -28.86 10.89 2.83
C ALA A 135 -28.26 9.51 3.15
N GLN A 136 -28.20 8.60 2.18
CA GLN A 136 -27.55 7.30 2.29
C GLN A 136 -26.04 7.45 2.50
N ARG A 137 -25.36 8.28 1.69
CA ARG A 137 -23.92 8.55 1.84
C ARG A 137 -23.58 9.04 3.24
N ARG A 138 -24.29 10.07 3.73
CA ARG A 138 -24.07 10.65 5.07
C ARG A 138 -24.41 9.71 6.21
N LYS A 139 -25.42 8.85 6.03
CA LYS A 139 -25.85 7.90 7.06
C LYS A 139 -24.87 6.73 7.23
N PHE A 140 -24.34 6.19 6.12
CA PHE A 140 -23.63 4.92 6.14
C PHE A 140 -22.10 5.06 6.03
N LEU A 141 -21.60 5.85 5.08
CA LEU A 141 -20.17 5.87 4.76
C LEU A 141 -19.27 6.23 5.95
N PRO A 142 -19.59 7.22 6.80
CA PRO A 142 -18.74 7.56 7.95
C PRO A 142 -18.59 6.42 8.96
N LYS A 143 -19.61 5.55 9.09
CA LYS A 143 -19.58 4.42 10.01
C LYS A 143 -18.90 3.20 9.39
N LEU A 144 -19.10 2.98 8.09
CA LEU A 144 -18.41 1.94 7.33
C LEU A 144 -16.90 2.19 7.25
N ALA A 145 -16.49 3.46 7.06
CA ALA A 145 -15.09 3.86 6.99
C ALA A 145 -14.35 3.63 8.32
N LYS A 146 -15.03 3.80 9.45
CA LYS A 146 -14.48 3.52 10.79
C LYS A 146 -14.52 2.04 11.19
N GLY A 147 -15.15 1.18 10.38
CA GLY A 147 -15.41 -0.21 10.74
C GLY A 147 -16.42 -0.38 11.89
N GLU A 148 -17.20 0.67 12.24
CA GLU A 148 -18.33 0.58 13.20
C GLU A 148 -19.50 -0.21 12.60
N LEU A 149 -19.63 -0.16 11.27
CA LEU A 149 -20.51 -1.02 10.50
C LEU A 149 -19.66 -1.90 9.57
N VAL A 150 -20.03 -3.17 9.48
CA VAL A 150 -19.47 -4.12 8.51
C VAL A 150 -20.55 -4.45 7.50
N GLY A 151 -20.28 -4.22 6.22
CA GLY A 151 -21.20 -4.50 5.13
C GLY A 151 -20.94 -5.83 4.43
N CYS A 152 -21.91 -6.23 3.63
CA CYS A 152 -21.80 -7.36 2.71
C CYS A 152 -22.45 -7.00 1.36
N PHE A 153 -22.21 -7.84 0.34
CA PHE A 153 -22.78 -7.69 -0.99
C PHE A 153 -23.44 -9.01 -1.41
N GLY A 154 -24.68 -8.96 -1.90
CA GLY A 154 -25.51 -10.12 -2.22
C GLY A 154 -26.46 -9.87 -3.38
#